data_AF-A0A1F9MDJ7-F1
#
_entry.id   AF-A0A1F9MDJ7-F1
#
_cell.length_a   1.000
_cell.length_b   1.000
_cell.length_c   1.000
_cell.angle_alpha   90.00
_cell.angle_beta   90.00
_cell.angle_gamma   90.00
#
_symmetry.space_group_name_H-M   'P 1'
#
loop_
_entity.id
_entity.type
_entity.pdbx_description
1 polymer ?
#
loop_
_entity_poly.entity_id
_entity_poly.type
_entity_poly.pdbx_seq_one_letter_code
_entity_poly.pdbx_strand_id
1 'polypeptide(L)'
;MRKLQLIIFMFSFIILITISLININSAGAGTICSSYSNLPWHQLSIGVISCNKKISSCAEDNCQDMLDIFEKCENLSAELTKVDGPSKDTILYLLNSKNIECINIALINILLREIFSKDILDNILELQNVNADIFANNAINQTLNKLDAKHVIEYKDKILRNLKNKSDYDWYILSIMPTLEKIPQDDIFEVYANLLRKNNKAIRLAVYLTIRKYGSEYINKVKEILTKEGDNDALLFLNNPVGLGGSTRE
;
A
#
# COMPACT_ATOMS: atom_id res chain seq x y z
N MET A 1 -4.59 12.86 -58.31
CA MET A 1 -5.65 12.13 -57.58
C MET A 1 -5.19 10.78 -57.02
N ARG A 2 -4.52 9.88 -57.77
CA ARG A 2 -4.08 8.54 -57.28
C ARG A 2 -3.14 8.55 -56.05
N LYS A 3 -2.26 9.54 -55.90
CA LYS A 3 -1.34 9.64 -54.75
C LYS A 3 -2.05 9.97 -53.42
N LEU A 4 -3.17 10.70 -53.46
CA LEU A 4 -3.93 11.07 -52.26
C LEU A 4 -4.75 9.88 -51.73
N GLN A 5 -5.29 9.05 -52.61
CA GLN A 5 -6.02 7.83 -52.25
C GLN A 5 -5.11 6.80 -51.55
N LEU A 6 -3.84 6.70 -51.95
CA LEU A 6 -2.88 5.79 -51.33
C LEU A 6 -2.54 6.22 -49.89
N ILE A 7 -2.39 7.53 -49.65
CA ILE A 7 -2.09 8.09 -48.31
C ILE A 7 -3.27 7.86 -47.37
N ILE A 8 -4.51 8.11 -47.83
CA ILE A 8 -5.71 7.87 -47.03
C ILE A 8 -5.84 6.39 -46.67
N PHE A 9 -5.59 5.48 -47.62
CA PHE A 9 -5.64 4.03 -47.36
C PHE A 9 -4.59 3.58 -46.33
N MET A 10 -3.35 4.08 -46.41
CA MET A 10 -2.31 3.76 -45.44
C MET A 10 -2.63 4.28 -44.04
N PHE A 11 -3.18 5.49 -43.92
CA PHE A 11 -3.61 6.03 -42.61
C PHE A 11 -4.77 5.23 -42.01
N SER A 12 -5.78 4.86 -42.80
CA SER A 12 -6.89 4.02 -42.34
C SER A 12 -6.42 2.64 -41.90
N PHE A 13 -5.46 2.04 -42.60
CA PHE A 13 -4.90 0.73 -42.25
C PHE A 13 -4.06 0.76 -40.97
N ILE A 14 -3.25 1.81 -40.77
CA ILE A 14 -2.50 2.01 -39.52
C ILE A 14 -3.48 2.17 -38.35
N ILE A 15 -4.51 3.01 -38.48
CA ILE A 15 -5.53 3.20 -37.43
C ILE A 15 -6.24 1.87 -37.12
N LEU A 16 -6.57 1.06 -38.13
CA LEU A 16 -7.18 -0.25 -37.93
C LEU A 16 -6.27 -1.19 -37.12
N ILE A 17 -4.98 -1.25 -37.46
CA ILE A 17 -3.99 -2.06 -36.73
C ILE A 17 -3.85 -1.58 -35.28
N THR A 18 -3.78 -0.26 -35.05
CA THR A 18 -3.67 0.27 -33.69
C THR A 18 -4.90 -0.07 -32.86
N ILE A 19 -6.11 0.06 -33.42
CA ILE A 19 -7.36 -0.30 -32.74
C ILE A 19 -7.43 -1.82 -32.49
N SER A 20 -6.99 -2.65 -33.44
CA SER A 20 -6.91 -4.11 -33.25
C SER A 20 -5.90 -4.51 -32.17
N LEU A 21 -4.74 -3.88 -32.10
CA LEU A 21 -3.74 -4.11 -31.04
C LEU A 21 -4.21 -3.62 -29.66
N ILE A 22 -5.00 -2.55 -29.61
CA ILE A 22 -5.66 -2.09 -28.38
C ILE A 22 -6.73 -3.09 -27.93
N ASN A 23 -7.50 -3.65 -28.87
CA ASN A 23 -8.55 -4.64 -28.55
C ASN A 23 -8.01 -6.03 -28.20
N ILE A 24 -6.87 -6.46 -28.75
CA ILE A 24 -6.21 -7.71 -28.33
C ILE A 24 -5.66 -7.57 -26.90
N ASN A 25 -5.15 -6.39 -26.55
CA ASN A 25 -4.68 -6.09 -25.19
C ASN A 25 -5.81 -5.91 -24.16
N SER A 26 -7.04 -5.58 -24.59
CA SER A 26 -8.20 -5.46 -23.69
C SER A 26 -8.96 -6.79 -23.56
N ALA A 27 -9.05 -7.60 -24.61
CA ALA A 27 -9.70 -8.92 -24.57
C ALA A 27 -8.91 -9.97 -23.78
N GLY A 28 -7.57 -9.85 -23.71
CA GLY A 28 -6.72 -10.72 -22.89
C GLY A 28 -6.74 -10.41 -21.39
N ALA A 29 -7.13 -9.20 -20.97
CA ALA A 29 -7.15 -8.80 -19.56
C ALA A 29 -8.38 -9.34 -18.79
N GLY A 30 -9.47 -9.64 -19.49
CA GLY A 30 -10.71 -10.17 -18.89
C GLY A 30 -10.71 -11.69 -18.63
N THR A 31 -9.82 -12.44 -19.27
CA THR A 31 -9.78 -13.92 -19.22
C THR A 31 -8.85 -14.49 -18.15
N ILE A 32 -7.95 -13.67 -17.59
CA ILE A 32 -6.87 -14.15 -16.72
C ILE A 32 -7.38 -14.54 -15.33
N CYS A 33 -8.10 -13.66 -14.63
CA CYS A 33 -8.66 -14.02 -13.32
C CYS A 33 -9.70 -15.13 -13.43
N SER A 34 -10.55 -15.06 -14.45
CA SER A 34 -11.62 -16.03 -14.65
C SER A 34 -11.10 -17.46 -14.90
N SER A 35 -9.87 -17.61 -15.42
CA SER A 35 -9.21 -18.92 -15.60
C SER A 35 -8.95 -19.66 -14.27
N TYR A 36 -8.90 -18.94 -13.14
CA TYR A 36 -8.69 -19.51 -11.81
C TYR A 36 -9.96 -19.54 -10.96
N SER A 37 -11.11 -19.13 -11.51
CA SER A 37 -12.37 -18.94 -10.77
C SER A 37 -12.90 -20.19 -10.06
N ASN A 38 -12.54 -21.38 -10.55
CA ASN A 38 -12.94 -22.66 -9.97
C ASN A 38 -11.98 -23.16 -8.87
N LEU A 39 -10.84 -22.47 -8.64
CA LEU A 39 -9.87 -22.89 -7.63
C LEU A 39 -10.27 -22.38 -6.23
N PRO A 40 -10.16 -23.21 -5.17
CA PRO A 40 -10.58 -22.82 -3.83
C PRO A 40 -9.90 -21.56 -3.30
N TRP A 41 -8.58 -21.42 -3.50
CA TRP A 41 -7.83 -20.25 -3.05
C TRP A 41 -8.31 -18.96 -3.74
N HIS A 42 -8.77 -19.04 -4.99
CA HIS A 42 -9.26 -17.89 -5.74
C HIS A 42 -10.60 -17.41 -5.17
N GLN A 43 -11.55 -18.33 -4.97
CA GLN A 43 -12.86 -18.02 -4.41
C GLN A 43 -12.76 -17.45 -2.99
N LEU A 44 -11.92 -18.05 -2.15
CA LEU A 44 -11.66 -17.55 -0.80
C LEU A 44 -10.97 -16.18 -0.81
N SER A 45 -10.04 -15.94 -1.74
CA SER A 45 -9.41 -14.62 -1.90
C SER A 45 -10.44 -13.54 -2.25
N ILE A 46 -11.37 -13.83 -3.17
CA ILE A 46 -12.48 -12.91 -3.50
C ILE A 46 -13.34 -12.65 -2.25
N GLY A 47 -13.65 -13.70 -1.48
CA GLY A 47 -14.38 -13.58 -0.22
C GLY A 47 -13.69 -12.63 0.76
N VAL A 48 -12.38 -12.82 0.99
CA VAL A 48 -11.58 -11.96 1.87
C VAL A 48 -11.56 -10.51 1.37
N ILE A 49 -11.36 -10.28 0.07
CA ILE A 49 -11.36 -8.94 -0.53
C ILE A 49 -12.71 -8.25 -0.32
N SER A 50 -13.81 -8.95 -0.62
CA SER A 50 -15.17 -8.42 -0.43
C SER A 50 -15.45 -8.11 1.03
N CYS A 51 -14.99 -8.97 1.93
CA CYS A 51 -15.18 -8.80 3.37
C CYS A 51 -14.43 -7.57 3.90
N ASN A 52 -13.17 -7.39 3.51
CA ASN A 52 -12.37 -6.21 3.88
C ASN A 52 -12.92 -4.89 3.32
N LYS A 53 -13.46 -4.90 2.11
CA LYS A 53 -14.18 -3.74 1.55
C LYS A 53 -15.41 -3.38 2.39
N LYS A 54 -16.13 -4.40 2.88
CA LYS A 54 -17.29 -4.20 3.76
C LYS A 54 -16.90 -3.66 5.14
N ILE A 55 -15.79 -4.11 5.73
CA ILE A 55 -15.24 -3.52 6.96
C ILE A 55 -15.01 -2.02 6.77
N SER A 56 -14.36 -1.64 5.66
CA SER A 56 -14.01 -0.25 5.39
C SER A 56 -15.26 0.64 5.29
N SER A 57 -16.26 0.21 4.51
CA SER A 57 -17.56 0.89 4.43
C SER A 57 -18.25 0.97 5.79
N CYS A 58 -18.24 -0.11 6.57
CA CYS A 58 -18.89 -0.10 7.88
C CYS A 58 -18.17 0.75 8.94
N ALA A 59 -16.86 0.97 8.81
CA ALA A 59 -16.12 1.91 9.65
C ALA A 59 -16.52 3.36 9.36
N GLU A 60 -16.82 3.68 8.10
CA GLU A 60 -17.32 4.99 7.69
C GLU A 60 -18.78 5.20 8.12
N ASP A 61 -19.61 4.18 7.95
CA ASP A 61 -21.06 4.24 8.20
C ASP A 61 -21.46 3.92 9.65
N ASN A 62 -20.49 3.57 10.51
CA ASN A 62 -20.69 3.15 11.90
C ASN A 62 -21.72 2.01 12.05
N CYS A 63 -21.53 0.93 11.27
CA CYS A 63 -22.42 -0.23 11.30
C CYS A 63 -22.46 -0.90 12.69
N GLN A 64 -23.65 -1.32 13.12
CA GLN A 64 -23.84 -2.12 14.34
C GLN A 64 -23.20 -3.52 14.24
N ASP A 65 -23.14 -4.09 13.03
CA ASP A 65 -22.69 -5.47 12.78
C ASP A 65 -21.17 -5.59 12.54
N MET A 66 -20.39 -4.56 12.90
CA MET A 66 -18.96 -4.48 12.57
C MET A 66 -18.17 -5.68 13.11
N LEU A 67 -18.45 -6.13 14.33
CA LEU A 67 -17.77 -7.27 14.95
C LEU A 67 -18.05 -8.58 14.19
N ASP A 68 -19.31 -8.82 13.81
CA ASP A 68 -19.70 -10.00 13.04
C ASP A 68 -19.04 -10.03 11.66
N ILE A 69 -18.86 -8.85 11.05
CA ILE A 69 -18.15 -8.72 9.77
C ILE A 69 -16.66 -9.04 9.97
N PHE A 70 -16.02 -8.51 11.02
CA PHE A 70 -14.63 -8.83 11.36
C PHE A 70 -14.42 -10.34 11.53
N GLU A 71 -15.26 -10.99 12.34
CA GLU A 71 -15.15 -12.43 12.59
C GLU A 71 -15.29 -13.24 11.29
N LYS A 72 -16.22 -12.87 10.41
CA LYS A 72 -16.35 -13.49 9.07
C LYS A 72 -15.08 -13.32 8.23
N CYS A 73 -14.46 -12.14 8.25
CA CYS A 73 -13.24 -11.90 7.49
C CYS A 73 -12.05 -12.70 8.03
N GLU A 74 -11.94 -12.84 9.35
CA GLU A 74 -10.92 -13.67 10.00
C GLU A 74 -11.10 -15.15 9.64
N ASN A 75 -12.33 -15.66 9.69
CA ASN A 75 -12.63 -17.04 9.31
C ASN A 75 -12.27 -17.31 7.84
N LEU A 76 -12.66 -16.43 6.91
CA LEU A 76 -12.28 -16.56 5.49
C LEU A 76 -10.76 -16.52 5.28
N SER A 77 -10.05 -15.65 6.00
CA SER A 77 -8.60 -15.54 5.93
C SER A 77 -7.92 -16.81 6.45
N ALA A 78 -8.44 -17.38 7.55
CA ALA A 78 -7.96 -18.62 8.14
C ALA A 78 -8.28 -19.85 7.26
N GLU A 79 -9.40 -19.84 6.53
CA GLU A 79 -9.71 -20.88 5.55
C GLU A 79 -8.78 -20.78 4.33
N LEU A 80 -8.51 -19.56 3.85
CA LEU A 80 -7.60 -19.35 2.74
C LEU A 80 -6.21 -19.93 3.02
N THR A 81 -5.68 -19.79 4.23
CA THR A 81 -4.35 -20.32 4.58
C THR A 81 -4.32 -21.85 4.70
N LYS A 82 -5.47 -22.52 4.79
CA LYS A 82 -5.58 -24.00 4.89
C LYS A 82 -5.62 -24.71 3.54
N VAL A 83 -5.96 -24.02 2.45
CA VAL A 83 -6.00 -24.60 1.10
C VAL A 83 -4.65 -24.41 0.39
N ASP A 84 -4.37 -25.23 -0.62
CA ASP A 84 -3.20 -25.04 -1.48
C ASP A 84 -3.31 -23.70 -2.21
N GLY A 85 -2.23 -22.92 -2.14
CA GLY A 85 -2.16 -21.57 -2.72
C GLY A 85 -1.77 -21.55 -4.20
N PRO A 86 -1.82 -20.37 -4.84
CA PRO A 86 -1.23 -20.19 -6.16
C PRO A 86 0.29 -20.42 -6.10
N SER A 87 0.87 -20.89 -7.21
CA SER A 87 2.33 -20.96 -7.35
C SER A 87 2.93 -19.55 -7.41
N LYS A 88 4.24 -19.46 -7.17
CA LYS A 88 4.99 -18.20 -7.31
C LYS A 88 4.82 -17.57 -8.70
N ASP A 89 4.88 -18.37 -9.76
CA ASP A 89 4.72 -17.89 -11.14
C ASP A 89 3.30 -17.38 -11.39
N THR A 90 2.29 -18.05 -10.82
CA THR A 90 0.90 -17.58 -10.86
C THR A 90 0.76 -16.24 -10.14
N ILE A 91 1.39 -16.06 -8.98
CA ILE A 91 1.38 -14.78 -8.24
C ILE A 91 1.99 -13.66 -9.10
N LEU A 92 3.17 -13.87 -9.65
CA LEU A 92 3.83 -12.88 -10.52
C LEU A 92 2.98 -12.55 -11.75
N TYR A 93 2.36 -13.56 -12.36
CA TYR A 93 1.47 -13.37 -13.49
C TYR A 93 0.25 -12.51 -13.13
N LEU A 94 -0.37 -12.76 -11.98
CA LEU A 94 -1.51 -11.99 -11.48
C LEU A 94 -1.13 -10.55 -11.09
N LEU A 95 0.03 -10.33 -10.46
CA LEU A 95 0.54 -8.99 -10.13
C LEU A 95 0.77 -8.14 -11.38
N ASN A 96 1.22 -8.75 -12.47
CA ASN A 96 1.46 -8.08 -13.76
C ASN A 96 0.19 -7.89 -14.61
N SER A 97 -0.97 -8.31 -14.10
CA SER A 97 -2.25 -8.11 -14.79
C SER A 97 -2.68 -6.64 -14.76
N LYS A 98 -3.37 -6.19 -15.82
CA LYS A 98 -4.06 -4.89 -15.82
C LYS A 98 -5.39 -4.93 -15.06
N ASN A 99 -5.84 -6.11 -14.66
CA ASN A 99 -7.09 -6.30 -13.92
C ASN A 99 -6.83 -6.16 -12.41
N ILE A 100 -7.50 -5.19 -11.79
CA ILE A 100 -7.31 -4.87 -10.37
C ILE A 100 -7.75 -6.01 -9.43
N GLU A 101 -8.74 -6.82 -9.83
CA GLU A 101 -9.13 -8.01 -9.08
C GLU A 101 -7.97 -9.00 -9.01
N CYS A 102 -7.28 -9.22 -10.12
CA CYS A 102 -6.13 -10.14 -10.16
C CYS A 102 -4.97 -9.66 -9.30
N ILE A 103 -4.66 -8.37 -9.35
CA ILE A 103 -3.66 -7.75 -8.48
C ILE A 103 -4.05 -7.96 -7.02
N ASN A 104 -5.32 -7.70 -6.65
CA ASN A 104 -5.79 -7.84 -5.29
C ASN A 104 -5.77 -9.30 -4.80
N ILE A 105 -6.13 -10.26 -5.65
CA ILE A 105 -6.04 -11.69 -5.34
C ILE A 105 -4.58 -12.09 -5.08
N ALA A 106 -3.64 -11.62 -5.90
CA ALA A 106 -2.22 -11.88 -5.71
C ALA A 106 -1.72 -11.28 -4.38
N LEU A 107 -2.05 -10.00 -4.11
CA LEU A 107 -1.63 -9.30 -2.90
C LEU A 107 -2.16 -9.95 -1.62
N ILE A 108 -3.42 -10.41 -1.61
CA ILE A 108 -3.97 -11.13 -0.45
C ILE A 108 -3.26 -12.48 -0.22
N ASN A 109 -2.95 -13.21 -1.29
CA ASN A 109 -2.17 -14.46 -1.14
C ASN A 109 -0.74 -14.19 -0.66
N ILE A 110 -0.09 -13.13 -1.14
CA ILE A 110 1.24 -12.72 -0.66
C ILE A 110 1.19 -12.35 0.82
N LEU A 111 0.21 -11.55 1.23
CA LEU A 111 0.06 -11.06 2.60
C LEU A 111 -0.26 -12.19 3.59
N LEU A 112 -1.25 -13.03 3.28
CA LEU A 112 -1.74 -14.05 4.20
C LEU A 112 -0.83 -15.28 4.28
N ARG A 113 -0.07 -15.56 3.21
CA ARG A 113 0.87 -16.70 3.15
C ARG A 113 2.33 -16.31 3.26
N GLU A 114 2.62 -15.02 3.43
CA GLU A 114 3.96 -14.47 3.69
C GLU A 114 4.98 -14.83 2.60
N ILE A 115 4.59 -14.66 1.34
CA ILE A 115 5.39 -15.05 0.17
C ILE A 115 6.33 -13.90 -0.22
N PHE A 116 7.51 -13.85 0.41
CA PHE A 116 8.46 -12.73 0.31
C PHE A 116 9.69 -13.03 -0.54
N SER A 117 9.52 -13.26 -1.83
CA SER A 117 10.65 -13.38 -2.75
C SER A 117 11.02 -12.03 -3.36
N LYS A 118 12.30 -11.84 -3.70
CA LYS A 118 12.83 -10.58 -4.26
C LYS A 118 12.03 -10.05 -5.44
N ASP A 119 11.75 -10.90 -6.41
CA ASP A 119 10.95 -10.58 -7.61
C ASP A 119 9.50 -10.20 -7.31
N ILE A 120 8.89 -10.78 -6.27
CA ILE A 120 7.56 -10.37 -5.80
C ILE A 120 7.65 -9.00 -5.13
N LEU A 121 8.63 -8.80 -4.23
CA LEU A 121 8.82 -7.54 -3.51
C LEU A 121 9.12 -6.37 -4.47
N ASP A 122 9.95 -6.61 -5.48
CA ASP A 122 10.22 -5.66 -6.56
C ASP A 122 8.93 -5.27 -7.29
N ASN A 123 8.09 -6.24 -7.68
CA ASN A 123 6.81 -5.98 -8.35
C ASN A 123 5.84 -5.17 -7.46
N ILE A 124 5.65 -5.55 -6.19
CA ILE A 124 4.67 -4.86 -5.34
C ILE A 124 5.09 -3.42 -5.03
N LEU A 125 6.39 -3.14 -4.90
CA LEU A 125 6.91 -1.79 -4.67
C LEU A 125 6.79 -0.90 -5.92
N GLU A 126 6.88 -1.48 -7.12
CA GLU A 126 6.59 -0.79 -8.36
C GLU A 126 5.09 -0.49 -8.50
N LEU A 127 4.24 -1.48 -8.21
CA LEU A 127 2.79 -1.34 -8.22
C LEU A 127 2.28 -0.25 -7.28
N GLN A 128 2.87 -0.12 -6.09
CA GLN A 128 2.50 0.89 -5.10
C GLN A 128 2.57 2.33 -5.64
N ASN A 129 3.49 2.61 -6.58
CA ASN A 129 3.58 3.94 -7.19
C ASN A 129 2.49 4.18 -8.23
N VAL A 130 2.23 3.20 -9.09
CA VAL A 130 1.38 3.36 -10.28
C VAL A 130 -0.10 3.01 -10.03
N ASN A 131 -0.40 2.33 -8.93
CA ASN A 131 -1.76 1.90 -8.61
C ASN A 131 -2.49 2.95 -7.75
N ALA A 132 -3.70 3.30 -8.16
CA ALA A 132 -4.59 4.21 -7.44
C ALA A 132 -5.58 3.49 -6.51
N ASP A 133 -5.70 2.16 -6.62
CA ASP A 133 -6.60 1.36 -5.78
C ASP A 133 -6.12 1.39 -4.32
N ILE A 134 -6.93 1.94 -3.43
CA ILE A 134 -6.62 2.10 -2.01
C ILE A 134 -6.45 0.72 -1.37
N PHE A 135 -7.27 -0.26 -1.75
CA PHE A 135 -7.19 -1.61 -1.21
C PHE A 135 -5.86 -2.28 -1.57
N ALA A 136 -5.45 -2.24 -2.84
CA ALA A 136 -4.17 -2.77 -3.28
C ALA A 136 -3.00 -2.14 -2.51
N ASN A 137 -2.97 -0.81 -2.40
CA ASN A 137 -1.92 -0.12 -1.66
C ASN A 137 -1.91 -0.47 -0.17
N ASN A 138 -3.08 -0.61 0.46
CA ASN A 138 -3.18 -1.05 1.85
C ASN A 138 -2.64 -2.48 2.03
N ALA A 139 -2.99 -3.41 1.12
CA ALA A 139 -2.45 -4.78 1.14
C ALA A 139 -0.93 -4.80 0.95
N ILE A 140 -0.39 -3.93 0.09
CA ILE A 140 1.06 -3.74 -0.05
C ILE A 140 1.67 -3.23 1.27
N ASN A 141 1.11 -2.20 1.89
CA ASN A 141 1.62 -1.66 3.16
C ASN A 141 1.59 -2.70 4.28
N GLN A 142 0.53 -3.49 4.37
CA GLN A 142 0.44 -4.60 5.33
C GLN A 142 1.48 -5.69 5.04
N THR A 143 1.75 -5.96 3.77
CA THR A 143 2.81 -6.90 3.36
C THR A 143 4.18 -6.39 3.82
N LEU A 144 4.49 -5.11 3.59
CA LEU A 144 5.73 -4.47 4.07
C LEU A 144 5.82 -4.49 5.60
N ASN A 145 4.70 -4.30 6.30
CA ASN A 145 4.62 -4.38 7.76
C ASN A 145 4.91 -5.79 8.30
N LYS A 146 4.79 -6.85 7.48
CA LYS A 146 5.18 -8.21 7.88
C LYS A 146 6.64 -8.57 7.60
N LEU A 147 7.33 -7.79 6.76
CA LEU A 147 8.74 -8.04 6.48
C LEU A 147 9.60 -7.88 7.75
N ASP A 148 10.64 -8.70 7.87
CA ASP A 148 11.65 -8.47 8.91
C ASP A 148 12.48 -7.21 8.60
N ALA A 149 13.27 -6.75 9.58
CA ALA A 149 14.09 -5.56 9.42
C ALA A 149 15.14 -5.68 8.31
N LYS A 150 15.67 -6.90 8.07
CA LYS A 150 16.68 -7.14 7.04
C LYS A 150 16.11 -6.85 5.65
N HIS A 151 14.91 -7.35 5.35
CA HIS A 151 14.24 -7.09 4.09
C HIS A 151 13.84 -5.62 3.98
N VAL A 152 13.31 -4.99 5.03
CA VAL A 152 12.97 -3.55 4.98
C VAL A 152 14.19 -2.69 4.67
N ILE A 153 15.36 -3.01 5.25
CA ILE A 153 16.63 -2.34 4.96
C ILE A 153 17.02 -2.50 3.48
N GLU A 154 16.88 -3.71 2.92
CA GLU A 154 17.20 -3.99 1.51
C GLU A 154 16.38 -3.10 0.56
N TYR A 155 15.12 -2.81 0.91
CA TYR A 155 14.20 -2.01 0.08
C TYR A 155 14.02 -0.56 0.54
N LYS A 156 14.79 -0.08 1.52
CA LYS A 156 14.56 1.22 2.17
C LYS A 156 14.41 2.38 1.18
N ASP A 157 15.27 2.45 0.17
CA ASP A 157 15.27 3.56 -0.80
C ASP A 157 14.03 3.57 -1.69
N LYS A 158 13.47 2.39 -1.99
CA LYS A 158 12.20 2.28 -2.72
C LYS A 158 11.03 2.67 -1.80
N ILE A 159 11.02 2.19 -0.56
CA ILE A 159 9.98 2.50 0.44
C ILE A 159 9.92 4.02 0.71
N LEU A 160 11.06 4.66 0.97
CA LEU A 160 11.14 6.10 1.24
C LEU A 160 10.74 6.94 0.02
N ARG A 161 11.08 6.51 -1.20
CA ARG A 161 10.64 7.15 -2.44
C ARG A 161 9.13 7.06 -2.61
N ASN A 162 8.54 5.90 -2.36
CA ASN A 162 7.10 5.68 -2.46
C ASN A 162 6.36 6.54 -1.42
N LEU A 163 6.88 6.62 -0.19
CA LEU A 163 6.37 7.53 0.84
C LEU A 163 6.40 8.99 0.38
N LYS A 164 7.50 9.46 -0.22
CA LYS A 164 7.58 10.81 -0.76
C LYS A 164 6.51 11.07 -1.82
N ASN A 165 6.34 10.15 -2.76
CA ASN A 165 5.35 10.25 -3.85
C ASN A 165 3.90 10.21 -3.35
N LYS A 166 3.65 9.55 -2.22
CA LYS A 166 2.31 9.33 -1.64
C LYS A 166 2.11 10.13 -0.34
N SER A 167 2.95 11.12 -0.06
CA SER A 167 2.94 11.83 1.22
C SER A 167 1.70 12.70 1.45
N ASP A 168 0.86 12.90 0.43
CA ASP A 168 -0.40 13.65 0.55
C ASP A 168 -1.58 12.75 0.95
N TYR A 169 -1.37 11.43 1.02
CA TYR A 169 -2.39 10.47 1.44
C TYR A 169 -2.18 10.10 2.91
N ASP A 170 -2.98 10.69 3.80
CA ASP A 170 -2.79 10.49 5.25
C ASP A 170 -2.92 9.02 5.67
N TRP A 171 -3.86 8.28 5.06
CA TRP A 171 -4.02 6.83 5.28
C TRP A 171 -2.77 6.04 4.88
N TYR A 172 -2.07 6.47 3.83
CA TYR A 172 -0.86 5.81 3.35
C TYR A 172 0.27 6.00 4.36
N ILE A 173 0.47 7.25 4.83
CA ILE A 173 1.49 7.57 5.84
C ILE A 173 1.26 6.72 7.09
N LEU A 174 0.03 6.72 7.62
CA LEU A 174 -0.29 5.98 8.85
C LEU A 174 -0.10 4.47 8.68
N SER A 175 -0.49 3.90 7.53
CA SER A 175 -0.36 2.46 7.30
C SER A 175 1.08 1.99 7.08
N ILE A 176 1.98 2.86 6.60
CA ILE A 176 3.40 2.50 6.40
C ILE A 176 4.28 2.77 7.63
N MET A 177 3.80 3.48 8.66
CA MET A 177 4.56 3.78 9.88
C MET A 177 5.25 2.55 10.52
N PRO A 178 4.60 1.38 10.68
CA PRO A 178 5.26 0.21 11.26
C PRO A 178 6.43 -0.33 10.42
N THR A 179 6.40 -0.10 9.10
CA THR A 179 7.53 -0.40 8.21
C THR A 179 8.67 0.59 8.44
N LEU A 180 8.39 1.88 8.61
CA LEU A 180 9.41 2.91 8.86
C LEU A 180 10.16 2.67 10.18
N GLU A 181 9.52 2.10 11.20
CA GLU A 181 10.16 1.71 12.47
C GLU A 181 11.30 0.68 12.32
N LYS A 182 11.35 -0.03 11.19
CA LYS A 182 12.37 -1.03 10.90
C LYS A 182 13.53 -0.48 10.07
N ILE A 183 13.41 0.75 9.57
CA ILE A 183 14.49 1.43 8.85
C ILE A 183 15.52 1.94 9.87
N PRO A 184 16.85 1.84 9.58
CA PRO A 184 17.87 2.33 10.47
C PRO A 184 17.66 3.80 10.81
N GLN A 185 17.97 4.11 12.07
CA GLN A 185 17.61 5.37 12.69
C GLN A 185 18.19 6.60 11.98
N ASP A 186 19.45 6.52 11.56
CA ASP A 186 20.14 7.62 10.89
C ASP A 186 19.53 7.95 9.52
N ASP A 187 18.76 7.03 8.92
CA ASP A 187 18.11 7.23 7.61
C ASP A 187 16.69 7.82 7.71
N ILE A 188 16.08 7.87 8.91
CA ILE A 188 14.65 8.19 9.06
C ILE A 188 14.37 9.54 9.75
N PHE A 189 15.38 10.20 10.33
CA PHE A 189 15.17 11.46 11.07
C PHE A 189 14.56 12.57 10.20
N GLU A 190 15.07 12.76 8.98
CA GLU A 190 14.53 13.75 8.04
C GLU A 190 13.08 13.43 7.64
N VAL A 191 12.76 12.13 7.52
CA VAL A 191 11.40 11.68 7.21
C VAL A 191 10.45 12.03 8.35
N TYR A 192 10.81 11.76 9.60
CA TYR A 192 9.99 12.12 10.75
C TYR A 192 9.86 13.63 10.94
N ALA A 193 10.93 14.41 10.72
CA ALA A 193 10.84 15.87 10.72
C ALA A 193 9.83 16.35 9.67
N ASN A 194 9.89 15.81 8.44
CA ASN A 194 8.94 16.14 7.38
C ASN A 194 7.50 15.76 7.71
N LEU A 195 7.27 14.60 8.32
CA LEU A 195 5.92 14.16 8.69
C LEU A 195 5.35 14.98 9.86
N LEU A 196 6.18 15.49 10.78
CA LEU A 196 5.74 16.37 11.88
C LEU A 196 5.27 17.75 11.40
N ARG A 197 5.66 18.18 10.20
CA ARG A 197 5.19 19.40 9.53
C ARG A 197 3.80 19.25 8.92
N LYS A 198 3.28 18.02 8.78
CA LYS A 198 1.95 17.81 8.24
C LYS A 198 0.91 18.38 9.20
N ASN A 199 -0.12 19.03 8.67
CA ASN A 199 -1.20 19.61 9.47
C ASN A 199 -2.06 18.53 10.17
N ASN A 200 -2.05 17.29 9.66
CA ASN A 200 -2.83 16.20 10.22
C ASN A 200 -2.30 15.77 11.59
N LYS A 201 -3.09 16.01 12.64
CA LYS A 201 -2.74 15.68 14.03
C LYS A 201 -2.48 14.20 14.26
N ALA A 202 -3.20 13.30 13.57
CA ALA A 202 -3.01 11.86 13.74
C ALA A 202 -1.64 11.41 13.22
N ILE A 203 -1.17 11.96 12.09
CA ILE A 203 0.19 11.72 11.59
C ILE A 203 1.23 12.23 12.58
N ARG A 204 1.09 13.49 13.01
CA ARG A 204 2.03 14.09 13.96
C ARG A 204 2.12 13.28 15.26
N LEU A 205 0.97 12.81 15.76
CA LEU A 205 0.89 11.97 16.94
C LEU A 205 1.53 10.59 16.70
N ALA A 206 1.25 9.95 15.57
CA ALA A 206 1.87 8.67 15.21
C ALA A 206 3.40 8.79 15.18
N VAL A 207 3.92 9.81 14.52
CA VAL A 207 5.37 10.09 14.47
C VAL A 207 5.92 10.34 15.87
N TYR A 208 5.26 11.17 16.68
CA TYR A 208 5.67 11.44 18.06
C TYR A 208 5.74 10.17 18.91
N LEU A 209 4.72 9.31 18.85
CA LEU A 209 4.70 8.05 19.59
C LEU A 209 5.83 7.11 19.14
N THR A 210 6.07 7.03 17.83
CA THR A 210 7.17 6.25 17.26
C THR A 210 8.52 6.77 17.73
N ILE A 211 8.83 8.07 17.63
CA ILE A 211 10.12 8.60 18.09
C ILE A 211 10.31 8.49 19.60
N ARG A 212 9.23 8.66 20.38
CA ARG A 212 9.26 8.56 21.85
C ARG A 212 9.65 7.17 22.32
N LYS A 213 9.22 6.12 21.60
CA LYS A 213 9.58 4.71 21.88
C LYS A 213 11.10 4.48 21.88
N TYR A 214 11.86 5.26 21.11
CA TYR A 214 13.33 5.17 21.05
C TYR A 214 14.06 6.08 22.04
N GLY A 215 13.33 6.93 22.79
CA GLY A 215 13.90 7.76 23.86
C GLY A 215 14.19 9.21 23.47
N SER A 216 14.69 9.98 24.46
CA SER A 216 14.88 11.43 24.36
C SER A 216 15.95 11.85 23.35
N GLU A 217 17.00 11.04 23.18
CA GLU A 217 18.05 11.28 22.17
C GLU A 217 17.45 11.38 20.75
N TYR A 218 16.48 10.51 20.46
CA TYR A 218 15.80 10.48 19.17
C TYR A 218 14.98 11.74 18.91
N ILE A 219 14.24 12.18 19.92
CA ILE A 219 13.46 13.41 19.88
C ILE A 219 14.40 14.61 19.66
N ASN A 220 15.57 14.63 20.32
CA ASN A 220 16.52 15.73 20.17
C ASN A 220 17.10 15.82 18.76
N LYS A 221 17.46 14.70 18.13
CA LYS A 221 17.92 14.69 16.72
C LYS A 221 16.87 15.25 15.76
N VAL A 222 15.59 14.88 15.93
CA VAL A 222 14.50 15.45 15.13
C VAL A 222 14.31 16.95 15.42
N LYS A 223 14.41 17.37 16.69
CA LYS A 223 14.35 18.78 17.08
C LYS A 223 15.47 19.61 16.46
N GLU A 224 16.70 19.10 16.42
CA GLU A 224 17.84 19.77 15.80
C GLU A 224 17.58 20.10 14.33
N ILE A 225 17.02 19.15 13.57
CA ILE A 225 16.61 19.37 12.17
C ILE A 225 15.54 20.47 12.08
N LEU A 226 14.47 20.36 12.87
CA LEU A 226 13.37 21.34 12.87
C LEU A 226 13.84 22.74 13.30
N THR A 227 14.76 22.84 14.26
CA THR A 227 15.36 24.11 14.72
C THR A 227 16.23 24.74 13.63
N LYS A 228 17.07 23.93 12.97
CA LYS A 228 17.91 24.40 11.86
C LYS A 228 17.07 24.96 10.70
N GLU A 229 15.89 24.37 10.47
CA GLU A 229 15.00 24.74 9.37
C GLU A 229 13.94 25.80 9.75
N GLY A 230 13.83 26.15 11.05
CA GLY A 230 12.94 27.22 11.53
C GLY A 230 11.47 26.80 11.72
N ASP A 231 11.17 25.50 11.85
CA ASP A 231 9.80 24.97 11.95
C ASP A 231 9.22 25.06 13.37
N ASN A 232 8.84 26.28 13.77
CA ASN A 232 8.32 26.55 15.12
C ASN A 232 7.04 25.78 15.48
N ASP A 233 6.13 25.54 14.52
CA ASP A 233 4.89 24.79 14.79
C ASP A 233 5.18 23.31 15.14
N ALA A 234 6.07 22.66 14.37
CA ALA A 234 6.49 21.28 14.64
C ALA A 234 7.22 21.16 15.98
N LEU A 235 8.08 22.14 16.31
CA LEU A 235 8.76 22.21 17.61
C LEU A 235 7.77 22.39 18.77
N LEU A 236 6.76 23.27 18.63
CA LEU A 236 5.71 23.46 19.64
C LEU A 236 4.94 22.16 19.88
N PHE A 237 4.57 21.45 18.81
CA PHE A 237 3.93 20.14 18.93
C PHE A 237 4.82 19.12 19.63
N LEU A 238 6.11 19.02 19.33
CA LEU A 238 6.99 18.06 20.03
C LEU A 238 7.09 18.32 21.54
N ASN A 239 6.95 19.57 21.96
CA ASN A 239 6.94 19.92 23.38
C ASN A 239 5.57 19.68 24.02
N ASN A 240 4.49 19.85 23.25
CA ASN A 240 3.10 19.68 23.68
C ASN A 240 2.30 18.88 22.62
N PRO A 241 2.55 17.56 22.48
CA PRO A 241 2.03 16.75 21.38
C PRO A 241 0.52 16.58 21.43
N VAL A 242 -0.09 17.00 22.53
CA VAL A 242 -1.52 17.18 22.67
C VAL A 242 -1.75 18.30 23.68
N GLY A 243 -2.79 19.10 23.51
CA GLY A 243 -3.47 19.76 24.62
C GLY A 243 -4.14 18.73 25.55
N LEU A 244 -3.42 17.70 25.99
CA LEU A 244 -3.79 16.83 27.12
C LEU A 244 -3.52 17.63 28.41
N GLY A 245 -4.20 18.77 28.55
CA GLY A 245 -4.57 19.26 29.87
C GLY A 245 -5.50 18.22 30.48
N GLY A 246 -4.97 17.41 31.38
CA GLY A 246 -5.70 16.28 31.94
C GLY A 246 -4.90 15.51 32.98
N SER A 247 -4.55 16.22 34.07
CA SER A 247 -4.05 15.71 35.34
C SER A 247 -2.71 14.96 35.30
N THR A 248 -1.65 15.65 35.71
CA THR A 248 -0.68 15.07 36.63
C THR A 248 -1.44 14.47 37.80
N ARG A 249 -1.54 13.13 37.85
CA ARG A 249 -1.65 12.44 39.13
C ARG A 249 -0.22 12.16 39.58
N GLU A 250 0.28 13.09 40.37
CA GLU A 250 1.13 12.76 41.52
C GLU A 250 0.40 11.77 42.44
#